data_AF-A0ABD4SHY2-F1
#
_entry.id   AF-A0ABD4SHY2-F1
#
_cell.length_a   1.000
_cell.length_b   1.000
_cell.length_c   1.000
_cell.angle_alpha   90.00
_cell.angle_beta   90.00
_cell.angle_gamma   90.00
#
_symmetry.space_group_name_H-M   'P 1'
#
loop_
_entity.id
_entity.type
_entity.pdbx_description
1 polymer ?
#
loop_
_entity_poly.entity_id
_entity_poly.type
_entity_poly.pdbx_seq_one_letter_code
_entity_poly.pdbx_strand_id
1 'polypeptide(L)' 'MKPEELSDAIIEFQSKHAVSDTTLAFASHLSVKKVHAMKQGRGNFTSDEINQMLDYLQSYLQS' A
#
# COMPACT_ATOMS: atom_id res chain seq x y z
N MET A 1 -8.21 -10.92 0.91
CA MET A 1 -8.37 -9.47 1.16
C MET A 1 -9.12 -8.88 -0.02
N LYS A 2 -10.18 -8.11 0.23
CA LYS A 2 -10.88 -7.35 -0.80
C LYS A 2 -10.07 -6.09 -1.14
N PRO A 3 -10.18 -5.52 -2.36
CA PRO A 3 -9.51 -4.28 -2.73
C PRO A 3 -9.79 -3.12 -1.77
N GLU A 4 -10.99 -3.09 -1.20
CA GLU A 4 -11.43 -2.10 -0.21
C GLU A 4 -10.64 -2.19 1.11
N GLU A 5 -10.38 -3.40 1.61
CA GLU A 5 -9.62 -3.62 2.84
C GLU A 5 -8.14 -3.19 2.67
N LEU A 6 -7.57 -3.43 1.49
CA LEU A 6 -6.21 -2.98 1.15
C LEU A 6 -6.14 -1.45 1.06
N SER A 7 -7.15 -0.84 0.43
CA SER A 7 -7.28 0.60 0.30
C SER A 7 -7.31 1.27 1.68
N ASP A 8 -8.17 0.78 2.58
CA ASP A 8 -8.32 1.31 3.93
C ASP A 8 -7.01 1.19 4.73
N ALA A 9 -6.34 0.04 4.64
CA ALA A 9 -5.05 -0.18 5.30
C ALA A 9 -3.97 0.81 4.82
N ILE A 10 -3.91 1.08 3.50
CA ILE A 10 -2.96 2.04 2.93
C ILE A 10 -3.30 3.47 3.42
N ILE A 11 -4.57 3.88 3.38
CA ILE A 11 -4.99 5.22 3.81
C ILE A 11 -4.68 5.44 5.29
N GLU A 12 -5.02 4.46 6.13
CA GLU A 12 -4.77 4.53 7.57
C GLU A 12 -3.27 4.64 7.87
N PHE A 13 -2.44 3.84 7.18
CA PHE A 13 -1.00 3.88 7.35
C PHE A 13 -0.40 5.24 6.95
N GLN A 14 -0.79 5.76 5.78
CA GLN A 14 -0.33 7.07 5.32
C GLN A 14 -0.70 8.18 6.29
N SER A 15 -1.93 8.13 6.83
CA SER A 15 -2.41 9.09 7.82
C SER A 15 -1.65 8.98 9.14
N LYS A 16 -1.35 7.77 9.62
CA LYS A 16 -0.65 7.56 10.90
C LYS A 16 0.81 7.97 10.86
N HIS A 17 1.48 7.71 9.74
CA HIS A 17 2.93 7.89 9.62
C HIS A 17 3.34 9.10 8.78
N ALA A 18 2.37 9.89 8.31
CA ALA A 18 2.58 11.03 7.39
C ALA A 18 3.39 10.64 6.14
N VAL A 19 3.11 9.45 5.59
CA VAL A 19 3.82 8.85 4.45
C VAL A 19 3.07 9.14 3.15
N SER A 20 3.80 9.46 2.07
CA SER A 20 3.22 9.75 0.75
C SER A 20 3.12 8.50 -0.15
N ASP A 21 2.29 8.56 -1.19
CA ASP A 21 2.21 7.52 -2.25
C ASP A 21 3.59 7.20 -2.84
N THR A 22 4.44 8.23 -3.01
CA THR A 22 5.80 8.09 -3.53
C THR A 22 6.71 7.32 -2.59
N THR A 23 6.61 7.58 -1.30
CA THR A 23 7.39 6.88 -0.27
C THR A 23 6.99 5.42 -0.19
N LEU A 24 5.68 5.14 -0.20
CA LEU A 24 5.17 3.76 -0.25
C LEU A 24 5.65 3.03 -1.50
N ALA A 25 5.54 3.66 -2.67
CA ALA A 25 5.97 3.09 -3.94
C ALA A 25 7.46 2.72 -3.91
N PHE A 26 8.29 3.62 -3.40
CA PHE A 26 9.73 3.38 -3.28
C PHE A 26 10.02 2.21 -2.33
N ALA A 27 9.35 2.15 -1.18
CA ALA A 27 9.63 1.13 -0.18
C ALA A 27 9.06 -0.26 -0.53
N SER A 28 7.89 -0.31 -1.17
CA SER A 28 7.24 -1.55 -1.59
C SER A 28 7.70 -2.04 -2.96
N HIS A 29 8.67 -1.37 -3.61
CA HIS A 29 9.11 -1.64 -4.99
C HIS A 29 7.97 -1.62 -6.04
N LEU A 30 6.92 -0.83 -5.76
CA LEU A 30 5.80 -0.64 -6.68
C LEU A 30 5.90 0.72 -7.38
N SER A 31 5.21 0.86 -8.50
CA SER A 31 5.09 2.18 -9.12
C SER A 31 4.12 3.07 -8.32
N VAL A 32 4.37 4.38 -8.29
CA VAL A 32 3.48 5.38 -7.66
C VAL A 32 2.04 5.26 -8.16
N LYS A 33 1.86 5.03 -9.47
CA LYS A 33 0.53 4.82 -10.07
C LYS A 33 -0.19 3.60 -9.51
N LYS A 34 0.54 2.51 -9.24
CA LYS A 34 -0.04 1.30 -8.62
C LYS A 34 -0.46 1.56 -7.18
N VAL A 35 0.39 2.18 -6.37
CA VAL A 35 0.05 2.55 -4.99
C VAL A 35 -1.19 3.46 -4.97
N HIS A 36 -1.23 4.45 -5.87
CA HIS A 36 -2.37 5.34 -6.00
C HIS A 36 -3.66 4.59 -6.38
N ALA A 37 -3.56 3.62 -7.28
CA ALA A 37 -4.67 2.78 -7.71
C ALA A 37 -5.16 1.84 -6.58
N MET A 38 -4.22 1.24 -5.83
CA MET A 38 -4.52 0.42 -4.65
C MET A 38 -5.25 1.23 -3.57
N LYS A 39 -4.79 2.46 -3.32
CA LYS A 39 -5.42 3.41 -2.40
C LYS A 39 -6.82 3.88 -2.83
N GLN A 40 -7.13 3.82 -4.12
CA GLN A 40 -8.48 4.11 -4.61
C GLN A 40 -9.38 2.88 -4.62
N GLY A 41 -8.88 1.71 -4.23
CA GLY A 41 -9.57 0.42 -4.41
C GLY A 41 -9.83 0.09 -5.88
N ARG A 42 -9.10 0.72 -6.81
CA ARG A 42 -9.30 0.60 -8.26
C ARG A 42 -8.12 -0.13 -8.88
N GLY A 43 -8.34 -1.35 -9.33
CA GLY A 43 -7.36 -2.09 -10.12
C GLY A 43 -7.39 -3.58 -9.83
N ASN A 44 -6.94 -4.37 -10.81
CA ASN A 44 -6.60 -5.77 -10.61
C ASN A 44 -5.10 -5.85 -10.30
N PHE A 45 -4.77 -6.07 -9.04
CA PHE A 45 -3.40 -6.30 -8.59
C PHE A 45 -3.16 -7.79 -8.44
N THR A 46 -1.93 -8.22 -8.71
CA THR A 46 -1.55 -9.62 -8.45
C THR A 46 -1.40 -9.84 -6.96
N SER A 47 -1.49 -11.10 -6.52
CA SER A 47 -1.23 -11.46 -5.12
C SER A 47 0.16 -11.01 -4.67
N ASP A 48 1.17 -11.09 -5.55
CA ASP A 48 2.54 -10.68 -5.23
C ASP A 48 2.64 -9.16 -4.96
N GLU A 49 1.94 -8.34 -5.74
CA GLU A 49 1.92 -6.89 -5.55
C GLU A 49 1.21 -6.49 -4.26
N ILE A 50 0.12 -7.18 -3.94
CA ILE A 50 -0.60 -6.99 -2.68
C ILE A 50 0.31 -7.39 -1.50
N ASN A 51 0.98 -8.53 -1.59
CA ASN A 51 1.90 -9.00 -0.56
C ASN A 51 3.07 -8.03 -0.36
N GLN A 52 3.69 -7.52 -1.42
CA GLN A 52 4.76 -6.51 -1.30
C GLN A 52 4.34 -5.26 -0.54
N MET A 53 3.12 -4.77 -0.78
CA MET A 53 2.58 -3.63 -0.03
C MET A 53 2.32 -4.01 1.44
N LEU A 54 1.64 -5.13 1.68
CA LEU A 54 1.31 -5.57 3.04
C LEU A 54 2.55 -5.88 3.88
N ASP A 55 3.56 -6.53 3.30
CA ASP A 55 4.85 -6.82 3.95
C ASP A 55 5.51 -5.51 4.40
N TYR A 56 5.51 -4.49 3.55
CA TYR A 56 6.02 -3.18 3.92
C TYR A 56 5.22 -2.55 5.07
N LEU A 57 3.89 -2.48 4.96
CA LEU A 57 3.02 -1.91 5.98
C LEU A 57 3.23 -2.61 7.35
N GLN A 58 3.39 -3.94 7.35
CA GLN A 58 3.64 -4.71 8.56
C GLN A 58 5.06 -4.52 9.11
N SER A 59 6.08 -4.43 8.25
CA SER A 59 7.46 -4.21 8.68
C SER A 59 7.62 -2.91 9.48
N TYR A 60 6.86 -1.88 9.12
CA TYR A 60 6.89 -0.58 9.79
C TYR A 60 6.18 -0.60 11.16
N LEU A 61 5.24 -1.54 11.38
CA LEU A 61 4.60 -1.72 12.68
C LEU A 61 5.50 -2.42 13.71
N GLN A 62 6.60 -3.05 13.27
CA GLN A 62 7.56 -3.74 14.14
C GLN A 62 8.82 -2.93 14.45
N SER A 63 8.98 -1.73 13.88
CA SER A 63 10.10 -0.81 14.10
C SER A 63 9.72 0.33 15.04
#